data_AF-A0A3A9K3R5-F1
#
_entry.id   AF-A0A3A9K3R5-F1
#
_cell.length_a   1.000
_cell.length_b   1.000
_cell.length_c   1.000
_cell.angle_alpha   90.00
_cell.angle_beta   90.00
_cell.angle_gamma   90.00
#
_symmetry.space_group_name_H-M   'P 1'
#
loop_
_entity.id
_entity.type
_entity.pdbx_description
1 polymer ?
#
loop_
_entity_poly.entity_id
_entity_poly.type
_entity_poly.pdbx_seq_one_letter_code
_entity_poly.pdbx_strand_id
1 'polypeptide(L)'
;MSSSKFEEFLNKVTSKVKSKEAHSMIKKELTNHLQELSQSFQKREPSKEEADEQAIQEMGNPFTIGENLNRLHKPKMDWVLVVLFIIIAAISFLPLVGGIPGLGFSGFHFIELQAIWLILAVLVIIGFLFFDYQKLKNLWIYFYGTGLLLLLYTYSFGNMINGATRSISIGGFPFDVTITLFLFFLAWAGIFNKIKEFNSWKKYMLLFFLFWTPILIYMMLPHFWLSIIYFLCILTMFAFSHAPKKLAMKLLATNIAAGLIIVITMIITSRGTFFFTRLLAFINPDTDPYGDGYMYMMIRDLLSQAGWFGKGLYNDINNESLPAAHTDFVFPYLVYSLGWAFGIVLCLILLLFISRIASNAFKTKDQFGRLLVIGGATLFTVPACWNILMGLGIFPIIGASLPFISYGGDIFYAAILGLILNVYRRKDIVEPTIVKLE
;
A
#
# COMPACT_ATOMS: atom_id res chain seq x y z
N MET A 1 -13.92 4.79 40.08
CA MET A 1 -12.52 4.67 40.53
C MET A 1 -12.28 3.22 40.87
N SER A 2 -11.26 2.57 40.29
CA SER A 2 -10.91 1.19 40.64
C SER A 2 -10.45 1.14 42.10
N SER A 3 -10.79 0.06 42.81
CA SER A 3 -10.25 -0.20 44.14
C SER A 3 -8.72 -0.32 44.07
N SER A 4 -8.01 0.16 45.09
CA SER A 4 -6.55 0.01 45.22
C SER A 4 -6.09 -1.44 44.99
N LYS A 5 -6.90 -2.41 45.43
CA LYS A 5 -6.64 -3.86 45.26
C LYS A 5 -6.69 -4.31 43.80
N PHE A 6 -7.58 -3.74 42.97
CA PHE A 6 -7.62 -4.06 41.54
C PHE A 6 -6.35 -3.57 40.84
N GLU A 7 -5.87 -2.37 41.13
CA GLU A 7 -4.61 -1.87 40.56
C GLU A 7 -3.42 -2.75 40.96
N GLU A 8 -3.34 -3.18 42.21
CA GLU A 8 -2.29 -4.09 42.66
C GLU A 8 -2.33 -5.44 41.90
N PHE A 9 -3.51 -6.03 41.76
CA PHE A 9 -3.71 -7.25 40.99
C PHE A 9 -3.28 -7.07 39.52
N LEU A 10 -3.75 -6.01 38.87
CA LEU A 10 -3.43 -5.70 37.47
C LEU A 10 -1.93 -5.44 37.27
N ASN A 11 -1.25 -4.80 38.23
CA ASN A 11 0.19 -4.62 38.19
C ASN A 11 0.94 -5.96 38.31
N LYS A 12 0.48 -6.88 39.15
CA LYS A 12 1.04 -8.25 39.23
C LYS A 12 0.85 -9.00 37.91
N VAL A 13 -0.33 -8.95 37.31
CA VAL A 13 -0.61 -9.58 35.99
C VAL A 13 0.31 -9.00 34.91
N THR A 14 0.34 -7.66 34.76
CA THR A 14 1.13 -6.99 33.72
C THR A 14 2.64 -7.13 33.89
N SER A 15 3.12 -7.36 35.12
CA SER A 15 4.55 -7.66 35.37
C SER A 15 5.07 -8.90 34.62
N LYS A 16 4.19 -9.85 34.31
CA LYS A 16 4.52 -11.07 33.56
C LYS A 16 4.35 -10.91 32.04
N VAL A 17 3.77 -9.81 31.59
CA VAL A 17 3.57 -9.50 30.16
C VAL A 17 4.73 -8.66 29.64
N LYS A 18 5.55 -9.23 28.74
CA LYS A 18 6.72 -8.52 28.17
C LYS A 18 6.33 -7.39 27.23
N SER A 19 5.19 -7.51 26.55
CA SER A 19 4.71 -6.50 25.60
C SER A 19 4.11 -5.31 26.34
N LYS A 20 4.89 -4.23 26.52
CA LYS A 20 4.41 -2.99 27.13
C LYS A 20 3.24 -2.36 26.36
N GLU A 21 3.21 -2.52 25.04
CA GLU A 21 2.14 -2.03 24.17
C GLU A 21 0.79 -2.69 24.47
N ALA A 22 0.79 -3.92 24.97
CA ALA A 22 -0.42 -4.65 25.35
C ALA A 22 -0.94 -4.31 26.75
N HIS A 23 -0.12 -3.66 27.59
CA HIS A 23 -0.49 -3.40 28.99
C HIS A 23 -1.76 -2.57 29.13
N SER A 24 -1.95 -1.54 28.30
CA SER A 24 -3.14 -0.68 28.39
C SER A 24 -4.43 -1.45 28.06
N MET A 25 -4.40 -2.26 27.00
CA MET A 25 -5.52 -3.08 26.55
C MET A 25 -5.84 -4.18 27.57
N ILE A 26 -4.82 -4.90 28.05
CA ILE A 26 -4.95 -5.93 29.09
C ILE A 26 -5.53 -5.32 30.38
N LYS A 27 -5.00 -4.17 30.83
CA LYS A 27 -5.53 -3.50 32.02
C LYS A 27 -7.00 -3.12 31.84
N LYS A 28 -7.38 -2.57 30.69
CA LYS A 28 -8.76 -2.18 30.41
C LYS A 28 -9.71 -3.39 30.42
N GLU A 29 -9.36 -4.47 29.73
CA GLU A 29 -10.19 -5.69 29.65
C GLU A 29 -10.35 -6.35 31.02
N LEU A 30 -9.25 -6.55 31.75
CA LEU A 30 -9.28 -7.14 33.09
C LEU A 30 -10.00 -6.24 34.11
N THR A 31 -9.88 -4.91 33.98
CA THR A 31 -10.62 -3.97 34.84
C THR A 31 -12.12 -4.10 34.61
N ASN A 32 -12.56 -4.20 33.36
CA ASN A 32 -13.98 -4.38 33.05
C ASN A 32 -14.51 -5.70 33.62
N HIS A 33 -13.79 -6.81 33.42
CA HIS A 33 -14.16 -8.10 34.00
C HIS A 33 -14.20 -8.08 35.53
N LEU A 34 -13.21 -7.48 36.19
CA LEU A 34 -13.18 -7.34 37.65
C LEU A 34 -14.37 -6.50 38.16
N GLN A 35 -14.73 -5.43 37.44
CA GLN A 35 -15.88 -4.59 37.79
C GLN A 35 -17.21 -5.32 37.61
N GLU A 36 -17.36 -6.10 36.53
CA GLU A 36 -18.55 -6.92 36.29
C GLU A 36 -18.71 -7.99 37.38
N LEU A 37 -17.62 -8.69 37.73
CA LEU A 37 -17.61 -9.68 38.83
C LEU A 37 -17.95 -9.03 40.17
N SER A 38 -17.30 -7.91 40.52
CA SER A 38 -17.60 -7.19 41.77
C SER A 38 -19.05 -6.70 41.85
N GLN A 39 -19.61 -6.19 40.75
CA GLN A 39 -21.03 -5.82 40.70
C GLN A 39 -21.96 -7.02 40.87
N SER A 40 -21.56 -8.20 40.41
CA SER A 40 -22.33 -9.43 40.60
C SER A 40 -22.33 -9.87 42.06
N PHE A 41 -21.18 -9.75 42.76
CA PHE A 41 -21.03 -10.10 44.17
C PHE A 41 -21.65 -9.08 45.12
N GLN A 42 -21.65 -7.79 44.78
CA GLN A 42 -22.34 -6.75 45.56
C GLN A 42 -23.84 -7.00 45.74
N LYS A 43 -24.46 -7.87 44.92
CA LYS A 43 -25.86 -8.28 45.11
C LYS A 43 -26.06 -9.27 46.26
N ARG A 44 -24.98 -9.90 46.74
CA ARG A 44 -24.98 -10.96 47.75
C ARG A 44 -24.15 -10.59 48.99
N GLU A 45 -23.13 -9.76 48.83
CA GLU A 45 -22.23 -9.33 49.88
C GLU A 45 -22.66 -7.98 50.51
N PRO A 46 -22.45 -7.79 51.83
CA PRO A 46 -22.89 -6.58 52.53
C PRO A 46 -21.97 -5.37 52.30
N SER A 47 -20.68 -5.57 51.98
CA SER A 47 -19.74 -4.48 51.67
C SER A 47 -19.12 -4.57 50.27
N LYS A 48 -18.84 -3.41 49.68
CA LYS A 48 -18.16 -3.31 48.38
C LYS A 48 -16.72 -3.86 48.42
N GLU A 49 -16.05 -3.75 49.56
CA GLU A 49 -14.68 -4.24 49.70
C GLU A 49 -14.60 -5.77 49.69
N GLU A 50 -15.56 -6.45 50.33
CA GLU A 50 -15.68 -7.92 50.29
C GLU A 50 -16.01 -8.42 48.88
N ALA A 51 -16.91 -7.72 48.17
CA ALA A 51 -17.23 -8.04 46.77
C ALA A 51 -16.02 -7.87 45.83
N ASP A 52 -15.18 -6.84 46.04
CA ASP A 52 -13.95 -6.64 45.27
C ASP A 52 -12.91 -7.74 45.57
N GLU A 53 -12.80 -8.20 46.82
CA GLU A 53 -11.91 -9.33 47.18
C GLU A 53 -12.35 -10.65 46.55
N GLN A 54 -13.65 -10.96 46.61
CA GLN A 54 -14.20 -12.15 45.94
C GLN A 54 -13.98 -12.11 44.43
N ALA A 55 -14.17 -10.94 43.80
CA ALA A 55 -13.92 -10.78 42.37
C ALA A 55 -12.44 -11.09 42.00
N ILE A 56 -11.48 -10.67 42.84
CA ILE A 56 -10.06 -11.02 42.65
C ILE A 56 -9.82 -12.52 42.85
N GLN A 57 -10.43 -13.13 43.86
CA GLN A 57 -10.27 -14.56 44.15
C GLN A 57 -10.79 -15.42 42.98
N GLU A 58 -11.92 -15.05 42.39
CA GLU A 58 -12.51 -15.77 41.26
C GLU A 58 -11.66 -15.64 39.97
N MET A 59 -10.99 -14.50 39.77
CA MET A 59 -10.02 -14.35 38.68
C MET A 59 -8.83 -15.32 38.82
N GLY A 60 -8.47 -15.70 40.05
CA GLY A 60 -7.40 -16.65 40.34
C GLY A 60 -6.01 -16.01 40.43
N ASN A 61 -4.96 -16.80 40.16
CA ASN A 61 -3.58 -16.37 40.38
C ASN A 61 -3.12 -15.34 39.31
N PRO A 62 -2.73 -14.11 39.70
CA PRO A 62 -2.35 -13.06 38.76
C PRO A 62 -1.11 -13.41 37.92
N PHE A 63 -0.17 -14.20 38.45
CA PHE A 63 1.04 -14.56 37.71
C PHE A 63 0.74 -15.57 36.59
N THR A 64 -0.12 -16.55 36.85
CA THR A 64 -0.54 -17.54 35.84
C THR A 64 -1.34 -16.87 34.72
N ILE A 65 -2.25 -15.96 35.07
CA ILE A 65 -2.98 -15.14 34.09
C ILE A 65 -2.00 -14.31 33.26
N GLY A 66 -1.04 -13.65 33.90
CA GLY A 66 -0.03 -12.84 33.22
C GLY A 66 0.85 -13.63 32.25
N GLU A 67 1.26 -14.86 32.60
CA GLU A 67 2.01 -15.74 31.70
C GLU A 67 1.19 -16.19 30.47
N ASN A 68 -0.08 -16.53 30.68
CA ASN A 68 -1.00 -16.87 29.59
C ASN A 68 -1.23 -15.67 28.65
N LEU A 69 -1.48 -14.47 29.22
CA LEU A 69 -1.65 -13.24 28.45
C LEU A 69 -0.38 -12.84 27.70
N ASN A 70 0.81 -13.07 28.26
CA ASN A 70 2.08 -12.84 27.58
C ASN A 70 2.24 -13.71 26.33
N ARG A 71 1.78 -14.96 26.37
CA ARG A 71 1.81 -15.85 25.19
C ARG A 71 0.85 -15.36 24.10
N LEU A 72 -0.32 -14.85 24.49
CA LEU A 72 -1.34 -14.36 23.56
C LEU A 72 -0.96 -13.03 22.89
N HIS A 73 -0.43 -12.07 23.66
CA HIS A 73 -0.15 -10.70 23.21
C HIS A 73 1.31 -10.46 22.79
N LYS A 74 2.06 -11.54 22.50
CA LYS A 74 3.44 -11.43 22.01
C LYS A 74 3.44 -10.88 20.57
N PRO A 75 4.20 -9.82 20.27
CA PRO A 75 4.36 -9.34 18.90
C PRO A 75 4.85 -10.45 17.96
N LYS A 76 4.19 -10.63 16.82
CA LYS A 76 4.55 -11.63 15.81
C LYS A 76 5.14 -10.95 14.58
N MET A 77 6.04 -11.62 13.87
CA MET A 77 6.56 -11.13 12.59
C MET A 77 6.04 -12.00 11.45
N ASP A 78 5.71 -11.38 10.32
CA ASP A 78 5.39 -12.11 9.11
C ASP A 78 6.67 -12.46 8.33
N TRP A 79 7.38 -13.49 8.79
CA TRP A 79 8.64 -13.92 8.19
C TRP A 79 8.50 -14.31 6.72
N VAL A 80 7.34 -14.83 6.31
CA VAL A 80 7.08 -15.18 4.90
C VAL A 80 7.11 -13.92 4.04
N LEU A 81 6.44 -12.85 4.49
CA LEU A 81 6.44 -11.57 3.75
C LEU A 81 7.83 -10.94 3.70
N VAL A 82 8.61 -11.03 4.79
CA VAL A 82 10.00 -10.55 4.83
C VAL A 82 10.89 -11.32 3.86
N VAL A 83 10.80 -12.65 3.82
CA VAL A 83 11.58 -13.47 2.88
C VAL A 83 11.20 -13.16 1.43
N LEU A 84 9.91 -13.01 1.12
CA LEU A 84 9.46 -12.62 -0.22
C LEU A 84 9.99 -11.24 -0.63
N PHE A 85 9.99 -10.27 0.28
CA PHE A 85 10.61 -8.96 0.04
C PHE A 85 12.11 -9.08 -0.27
N ILE A 86 12.85 -9.90 0.49
CA ILE A 86 14.29 -10.12 0.25
C ILE A 86 14.54 -10.72 -1.14
N ILE A 87 13.72 -11.68 -1.56
CA ILE A 87 13.81 -12.29 -2.90
C ILE A 87 13.53 -11.24 -3.98
N ILE A 88 12.47 -10.45 -3.85
CA ILE A 88 12.11 -9.39 -4.81
C ILE A 88 13.22 -8.33 -4.87
N ALA A 89 13.77 -7.92 -3.72
CA ALA A 89 14.88 -6.97 -3.64
C ALA A 89 16.15 -7.51 -4.32
N ALA A 90 16.44 -8.81 -4.18
CA ALA A 90 17.55 -9.45 -4.88
C ALA A 90 17.34 -9.45 -6.42
N ILE A 91 16.11 -9.70 -6.88
CA ILE A 91 15.75 -9.65 -8.31
C ILE A 91 15.95 -8.24 -8.89
N SER A 92 15.76 -7.18 -8.09
CA SER A 92 15.90 -5.77 -8.52
C SER A 92 17.29 -5.40 -9.06
N PHE A 93 18.32 -6.19 -8.77
CA PHE A 93 19.67 -5.98 -9.29
C PHE A 93 19.87 -6.56 -10.69
N LEU A 94 19.09 -7.57 -11.10
CA LEU A 94 19.24 -8.24 -12.39
C LEU A 94 19.12 -7.31 -13.60
N PRO A 95 18.16 -6.35 -13.63
CA PRO A 95 18.05 -5.38 -14.73
C PRO A 95 19.25 -4.46 -14.91
N LEU A 96 20.14 -4.36 -13.92
CA LEU A 96 21.25 -3.41 -13.88
C LEU A 96 22.59 -4.02 -14.29
N VAL A 97 22.68 -5.36 -14.33
CA VAL A 97 23.92 -6.10 -14.57
C VAL A 97 24.53 -5.78 -15.94
N GLY A 98 23.70 -5.66 -16.98
CA GLY A 98 24.15 -5.36 -18.35
C GLY A 98 24.50 -3.89 -18.61
N GLY A 99 24.37 -3.01 -17.61
CA GLY A 99 24.45 -1.55 -17.81
C GLY A 99 23.17 -0.97 -18.43
N ILE A 100 23.10 0.37 -18.47
CA ILE A 100 21.96 1.08 -19.07
C ILE A 100 22.44 1.71 -20.39
N PRO A 101 21.98 1.18 -21.54
CA PRO A 101 22.36 1.70 -22.85
C PRO A 101 22.04 3.19 -23.00
N GLY A 102 22.97 3.96 -23.55
CA GLY A 102 22.78 5.39 -23.84
C GLY A 102 23.13 6.37 -22.72
N LEU A 103 23.43 5.91 -21.49
CA LEU A 103 23.79 6.79 -20.37
C LEU A 103 25.31 6.88 -20.10
N GLY A 104 26.14 6.08 -20.78
CA GLY A 104 27.61 6.16 -20.67
C GLY A 104 28.20 5.74 -19.31
N PHE A 105 27.36 5.32 -18.35
CA PHE A 105 27.77 4.80 -17.05
C PHE A 105 27.84 3.26 -17.08
N SER A 106 28.81 2.70 -16.36
CA SER A 106 28.90 1.24 -16.18
C SER A 106 27.74 0.70 -15.36
N GLY A 107 27.36 -0.57 -15.56
CA GLY A 107 26.32 -1.23 -14.74
C GLY A 107 26.61 -1.20 -13.24
N PHE A 108 27.89 -1.18 -12.86
CA PHE A 108 28.33 -1.01 -11.47
C PHE A 108 27.78 0.26 -10.81
N HIS A 109 27.73 1.38 -11.52
CA HIS A 109 27.22 2.63 -10.97
C HIS A 109 25.75 2.52 -10.56
N PHE A 110 24.91 1.91 -11.40
CA PHE A 110 23.49 1.74 -11.11
C PHE A 110 23.24 0.70 -10.01
N ILE A 111 24.07 -0.35 -9.94
CA ILE A 111 24.03 -1.33 -8.86
C ILE A 111 24.34 -0.67 -7.51
N GLU A 112 25.35 0.21 -7.44
CA GLU A 112 25.68 0.96 -6.23
C GLU A 112 24.53 1.85 -5.78
N LEU A 113 23.92 2.60 -6.72
CA LEU A 113 22.76 3.43 -6.42
C LEU A 113 21.56 2.60 -5.95
N GLN A 114 21.28 1.47 -6.60
CA GLN A 114 20.21 0.56 -6.20
C GLN A 114 20.45 -0.01 -4.80
N ALA A 115 21.70 -0.34 -4.45
CA ALA A 115 22.06 -0.79 -3.11
C ALA A 115 21.80 0.30 -2.05
N ILE A 116 22.13 1.56 -2.34
CA ILE A 116 21.83 2.70 -1.46
C ILE A 116 20.31 2.83 -1.28
N TRP A 117 19.54 2.78 -2.37
CA TRP A 117 18.07 2.84 -2.31
C TRP A 117 17.47 1.69 -1.50
N LEU A 118 18.01 0.48 -1.63
CA LEU A 118 17.57 -0.67 -0.86
C LEU A 118 17.87 -0.51 0.64
N ILE A 119 19.05 0.01 1.00
CA ILE A 119 19.39 0.32 2.39
C ILE A 119 18.41 1.35 2.96
N LEU A 120 18.15 2.44 2.23
CA LEU A 120 17.17 3.45 2.63
C LEU A 120 15.76 2.86 2.78
N ALA A 121 15.34 2.00 1.86
CA ALA A 121 14.07 1.28 1.93
C ALA A 121 13.98 0.42 3.20
N VAL A 122 15.02 -0.34 3.53
CA VAL A 122 15.08 -1.16 4.75
C VAL A 122 14.99 -0.30 6.00
N LEU A 123 15.70 0.83 6.05
CA LEU A 123 15.61 1.78 7.18
C LEU A 123 14.18 2.32 7.34
N VAL A 124 13.51 2.65 6.25
CA VAL A 124 12.13 3.15 6.27
C VAL A 124 11.15 2.04 6.69
N ILE A 125 11.33 0.81 6.21
CA ILE A 125 10.54 -0.36 6.65
C ILE A 125 10.68 -0.54 8.17
N ILE A 126 11.92 -0.50 8.69
CA ILE A 126 12.18 -0.61 10.13
C ILE A 126 11.53 0.55 10.89
N GLY A 127 11.67 1.79 10.41
CA GLY A 127 11.05 2.96 11.02
C GLY A 127 9.53 2.80 11.18
N PHE A 128 8.84 2.43 10.10
CA PHE A 128 7.40 2.19 10.14
C PHE A 128 7.01 0.91 10.88
N LEU A 129 7.88 -0.11 10.96
CA LEU A 129 7.62 -1.38 11.67
C LEU A 129 7.56 -1.25 13.20
N PHE A 130 8.27 -0.26 13.77
CA PHE A 130 8.27 -0.01 15.22
C PHE A 130 7.38 1.17 15.63
N PHE A 131 6.93 1.98 14.67
CA PHE A 131 6.03 3.10 14.92
C PHE A 131 4.62 2.64 15.33
N ASP A 132 3.90 3.37 16.19
CA ASP A 132 2.50 3.01 16.46
C ASP A 132 1.57 3.50 15.34
N TYR A 133 1.23 2.61 14.40
CA TYR A 133 0.38 2.99 13.26
C TYR A 133 -0.97 3.56 13.69
N GLN A 134 -1.51 3.21 14.87
CA GLN A 134 -2.78 3.78 15.34
C GLN A 134 -2.74 5.29 15.53
N LYS A 135 -1.55 5.88 15.75
CA LYS A 135 -1.39 7.33 15.83
C LYS A 135 -1.72 8.03 14.52
N LEU A 136 -1.64 7.34 13.37
CA LEU A 136 -1.94 7.89 12.04
C LEU A 136 -3.45 8.04 11.81
N LYS A 137 -4.28 7.29 12.53
CA LYS A 137 -5.75 7.20 12.33
C LYS A 137 -6.46 8.55 12.35
N ASN A 138 -6.02 9.49 13.19
CA ASN A 138 -6.66 10.80 13.36
C ASN A 138 -6.00 11.91 12.53
N LEU A 139 -4.92 11.62 11.81
CA LEU A 139 -4.14 12.61 11.05
C LEU A 139 -4.57 12.71 9.58
N TRP A 140 -5.72 12.16 9.21
CA TRP A 140 -6.18 12.09 7.81
C TRP A 140 -6.23 13.46 7.12
N ILE A 141 -6.58 14.53 7.83
CA ILE A 141 -6.66 15.87 7.27
C ILE A 141 -5.27 16.42 6.91
N TYR A 142 -4.25 16.11 7.71
CA TYR A 142 -2.88 16.49 7.43
C TYR A 142 -2.34 15.71 6.24
N PHE A 143 -2.57 14.39 6.18
CA PHE A 143 -2.16 13.59 5.02
C PHE A 143 -2.84 14.04 3.73
N TYR A 144 -4.15 14.27 3.76
CA TYR A 144 -4.89 14.74 2.59
C TYR A 144 -4.42 16.14 2.17
N GLY A 145 -4.30 17.07 3.12
CA GLY A 145 -3.87 18.45 2.88
C GLY A 145 -2.46 18.50 2.29
N THR A 146 -1.50 17.79 2.89
CA THR A 146 -0.13 17.70 2.38
C THR A 146 -0.09 17.04 1.00
N GLY A 147 -0.84 15.95 0.79
CA GLY A 147 -0.92 15.29 -0.53
C GLY A 147 -1.45 16.23 -1.60
N LEU A 148 -2.51 16.99 -1.29
CA LEU A 148 -3.08 17.97 -2.20
C LEU A 148 -2.12 19.14 -2.48
N LEU A 149 -1.47 19.67 -1.44
CA LEU A 149 -0.49 20.75 -1.59
C LEU A 149 0.70 20.32 -2.45
N LEU A 150 1.25 19.12 -2.23
CA LEU A 150 2.34 18.58 -3.05
C LEU A 150 1.90 18.35 -4.49
N LEU A 151 0.67 17.88 -4.71
CA LEU A 151 0.13 17.67 -6.04
C LEU A 151 -0.05 18.99 -6.81
N LEU A 152 -0.60 20.02 -6.14
CA LEU A 152 -0.72 21.37 -6.71
C LEU A 152 0.65 22.02 -6.93
N TYR A 153 1.59 21.80 -6.02
CA TYR A 153 2.96 22.28 -6.17
C TYR A 153 3.64 21.63 -7.39
N THR A 154 3.46 20.32 -7.57
CA THR A 154 3.96 19.59 -8.74
C THR A 154 3.36 20.14 -10.03
N TYR A 155 2.06 20.46 -10.03
CA TYR A 155 1.40 21.07 -11.19
C TYR A 155 2.00 22.42 -11.58
N SER A 156 2.35 23.26 -10.60
CA SER A 156 2.86 24.61 -10.86
C SER A 156 4.39 24.67 -11.06
N PHE A 157 5.16 23.80 -10.41
CA PHE A 157 6.62 23.92 -10.29
C PHE A 157 7.38 22.61 -10.54
N GLY A 158 6.71 21.54 -10.97
CA GLY A 158 7.37 20.27 -11.21
C GLY A 158 8.29 20.32 -12.44
N ASN A 159 9.31 19.49 -12.42
CA ASN A 159 10.24 19.34 -13.53
C ASN A 159 9.66 18.38 -14.58
N MET A 160 9.74 18.78 -15.85
CA MET A 160 9.36 17.92 -16.97
C MET A 160 10.46 16.91 -17.24
N ILE A 161 10.12 15.62 -17.18
CA ILE A 161 10.99 14.50 -17.54
C ILE A 161 10.20 13.66 -18.56
N ASN A 162 10.78 13.45 -19.74
CA ASN A 162 10.15 12.69 -20.85
C ASN A 162 8.73 13.19 -21.21
N GLY A 163 8.54 14.50 -21.25
CA GLY A 163 7.27 15.14 -21.62
C GLY A 163 6.18 15.09 -20.54
N ALA A 164 6.48 14.61 -19.33
CA ALA A 164 5.55 14.61 -18.20
C ALA A 164 6.19 15.23 -16.94
N THR A 165 5.41 16.01 -16.20
CA THR A 165 5.85 16.65 -14.96
C THR A 165 5.87 15.64 -13.82
N ARG A 166 6.96 14.88 -13.67
CA ARG A 166 7.04 13.70 -12.78
C ARG A 166 7.58 13.99 -11.38
N SER A 167 8.54 14.91 -11.28
CA SER A 167 9.29 15.11 -10.06
C SER A 167 9.26 16.56 -9.58
N ILE A 168 9.29 16.75 -8.26
CA ILE A 168 9.55 18.04 -7.62
C ILE A 168 10.92 17.99 -6.94
N SER A 169 11.68 19.07 -7.04
CA SER A 169 12.94 19.19 -6.31
C SER A 169 12.73 19.98 -5.03
N ILE A 170 12.75 19.30 -3.87
CA ILE A 170 12.63 19.95 -2.56
C ILE A 170 14.01 19.89 -1.89
N GLY A 171 14.63 21.04 -1.65
CA GLY A 171 15.93 21.11 -0.98
C GLY A 171 17.06 20.41 -1.74
N GLY A 172 16.97 20.31 -3.07
CA GLY A 172 17.93 19.63 -3.93
C GLY A 172 17.67 18.14 -4.14
N PHE A 173 16.68 17.54 -3.47
CA PHE A 173 16.31 16.14 -3.66
C PHE A 173 15.08 16.00 -4.55
N PRO A 174 15.11 15.12 -5.57
CA PRO A 174 13.95 14.84 -6.40
C PRO A 174 12.97 13.92 -5.66
N PHE A 175 11.71 14.35 -5.56
CA PHE A 175 10.59 13.54 -5.10
C PHE A 175 9.64 13.31 -6.25
N ASP A 176 9.29 12.05 -6.48
CA ASP A 176 8.31 11.68 -7.49
C ASP A 176 6.88 11.97 -6.98
N VAL A 177 6.00 12.36 -7.90
CA VAL A 177 4.59 12.66 -7.62
C VAL A 177 3.85 11.46 -6.97
N THR A 178 4.31 10.23 -7.17
CA THR A 178 3.79 8.99 -6.53
C THR A 178 3.75 9.06 -5.00
N ILE A 179 4.56 9.90 -4.34
CA ILE A 179 4.47 10.11 -2.88
C ILE A 179 3.08 10.60 -2.45
N THR A 180 2.36 11.30 -3.33
CA THR A 180 1.00 11.76 -3.07
C THR A 180 0.01 10.60 -2.97
N LEU A 181 0.22 9.48 -3.68
CA LEU A 181 -0.59 8.26 -3.52
C LEU A 181 -0.48 7.69 -2.11
N PHE A 182 0.72 7.65 -1.54
CA PHE A 182 0.93 7.19 -0.16
C PHE A 182 0.19 8.07 0.85
N LEU A 183 0.26 9.39 0.68
CA LEU A 183 -0.43 10.35 1.55
C LEU A 183 -1.96 10.20 1.45
N PHE A 184 -2.50 10.11 0.23
CA PHE A 184 -3.92 9.90 0.05
C PHE A 184 -4.39 8.55 0.58
N PHE A 185 -3.60 7.49 0.42
CA PHE A 185 -3.87 6.18 1.01
C PHE A 185 -4.02 6.27 2.54
N LEU A 186 -3.10 6.95 3.24
CA LEU A 186 -3.19 7.17 4.68
C LEU A 186 -4.42 8.01 5.05
N ALA A 187 -4.69 9.07 4.28
CA ALA A 187 -5.86 9.92 4.49
C ALA A 187 -7.16 9.12 4.39
N TRP A 188 -7.33 8.35 3.32
CA TRP A 188 -8.53 7.54 3.09
C TRP A 188 -8.67 6.41 4.11
N ALA A 189 -7.59 5.82 4.60
CA ALA A 189 -7.66 4.86 5.70
C ALA A 189 -8.26 5.49 6.97
N GLY A 190 -7.84 6.72 7.30
CA GLY A 190 -8.38 7.46 8.45
C GLY A 190 -9.83 7.91 8.25
N ILE A 191 -10.16 8.42 7.06
CA ILE A 191 -11.53 8.81 6.68
C ILE A 191 -12.47 7.60 6.78
N PHE A 192 -12.10 6.48 6.17
CA PHE A 192 -12.92 5.27 6.15
C PHE A 192 -13.03 4.58 7.49
N ASN A 193 -12.03 4.69 8.36
CA ASN A 193 -12.17 4.26 9.75
C ASN A 193 -13.30 5.04 10.48
N LYS A 194 -13.60 6.28 10.06
CA LYS A 194 -14.66 7.12 10.64
C LYS A 194 -15.92 7.19 9.76
N ILE A 195 -16.06 6.32 8.77
CA ILE A 195 -17.10 6.45 7.72
C ILE A 195 -18.53 6.51 8.29
N LYS A 196 -18.80 5.87 9.43
CA LYS A 196 -20.11 5.89 10.11
C LYS A 196 -20.50 7.29 10.60
N GLU A 197 -19.53 8.16 10.87
CA GLU A 197 -19.77 9.56 11.27
C GLU A 197 -20.22 10.44 10.08
N PHE A 198 -20.03 9.97 8.85
CA PHE A 198 -20.41 10.66 7.63
C PHE A 198 -21.84 10.29 7.23
N ASN A 199 -22.85 10.71 8.00
CA ASN A 199 -24.27 10.42 7.72
C ASN A 199 -25.10 11.69 7.35
N SER A 200 -24.45 12.76 6.91
CA SER A 200 -25.13 14.01 6.51
C SER A 200 -24.84 14.38 5.07
N TRP A 201 -25.76 15.09 4.42
CA TRP A 201 -25.59 15.55 3.03
C TRP A 201 -24.29 16.35 2.83
N LYS A 202 -23.97 17.27 3.74
CA LYS A 202 -22.72 18.05 3.69
C LYS A 202 -21.48 17.15 3.72
N LYS A 203 -21.48 16.11 4.56
CA LYS A 203 -20.39 15.14 4.66
C LYS A 203 -20.30 14.23 3.43
N TYR A 204 -21.42 13.90 2.79
CA TYR A 204 -21.42 13.19 1.51
C TYR A 204 -20.81 14.01 0.37
N MET A 205 -21.18 15.29 0.28
CA MET A 205 -20.56 16.19 -0.69
C MET A 205 -19.06 16.33 -0.43
N LEU A 206 -18.65 16.44 0.84
CA LEU A 206 -17.23 16.46 1.20
C LEU A 206 -16.50 15.21 0.70
N LEU A 207 -17.01 13.99 0.96
CA LEU A 207 -16.39 12.75 0.47
C LEU A 207 -16.30 12.71 -1.06
N PHE A 208 -17.34 13.19 -1.76
CA PHE A 208 -17.34 13.27 -3.21
C PHE A 208 -16.24 14.21 -3.73
N PHE A 209 -16.12 15.41 -3.16
CA PHE A 209 -15.06 16.34 -3.56
C PHE A 209 -13.67 15.83 -3.21
N LEU A 210 -13.49 15.25 -2.02
CA LEU A 210 -12.22 14.65 -1.62
C LEU A 210 -11.81 13.50 -2.57
N PHE A 211 -12.78 12.76 -3.08
CA PHE A 211 -12.52 11.68 -4.03
C PHE A 211 -12.10 12.22 -5.40
N TRP A 212 -12.87 13.14 -5.97
CA TRP A 212 -12.63 13.62 -7.33
C TRP A 212 -11.47 14.61 -7.47
N THR A 213 -11.15 15.37 -6.42
CA THR A 213 -10.12 16.42 -6.51
C THR A 213 -8.76 15.88 -6.96
N PRO A 214 -8.17 14.83 -6.33
CA PRO A 214 -6.89 14.31 -6.78
C PRO A 214 -6.96 13.68 -8.18
N ILE A 215 -8.06 13.01 -8.52
CA ILE A 215 -8.28 12.40 -9.84
C ILE A 215 -8.17 13.48 -10.92
N LEU A 216 -8.89 14.58 -10.77
CA LEU A 216 -8.90 15.66 -11.75
C LEU A 216 -7.51 16.31 -11.90
N ILE A 217 -6.79 16.53 -10.79
CA ILE A 217 -5.45 17.13 -10.85
C ILE A 217 -4.43 16.16 -11.48
N TYR A 218 -4.49 14.85 -11.20
CA TYR A 218 -3.65 13.87 -11.89
C TYR A 218 -3.87 13.86 -13.40
N MET A 219 -5.13 14.00 -13.84
CA MET A 219 -5.47 14.09 -15.25
C MET A 219 -4.93 15.36 -15.91
N MET A 220 -4.82 16.47 -15.16
CA MET A 220 -4.18 17.70 -15.62
C MET A 220 -2.64 17.61 -15.67
N LEU A 221 -2.04 16.72 -14.88
CA LEU A 221 -0.59 16.51 -14.72
C LEU A 221 0.04 15.53 -15.74
N PRO A 222 -0.55 15.38 -16.92
CA PRO A 222 -0.44 14.18 -17.77
C PRO A 222 -0.29 12.79 -17.10
N HIS A 223 -0.71 12.62 -15.83
CA HIS A 223 -0.55 11.36 -15.08
C HIS A 223 -1.87 10.61 -14.91
N PHE A 224 -2.52 10.31 -16.03
CA PHE A 224 -3.81 9.60 -16.00
C PHE A 224 -3.75 8.29 -15.19
N TRP A 225 -2.63 7.58 -15.23
CA TRP A 225 -2.48 6.31 -14.55
C TRP A 225 -2.45 6.39 -13.02
N LEU A 226 -1.88 7.46 -12.44
CA LEU A 226 -1.92 7.68 -10.99
C LEU A 226 -3.37 7.85 -10.52
N SER A 227 -4.22 8.45 -11.37
CA SER A 227 -5.64 8.59 -11.09
C SER A 227 -6.35 7.22 -11.04
N ILE A 228 -5.96 6.26 -11.90
CA ILE A 228 -6.46 4.88 -11.87
C ILE A 228 -6.02 4.16 -10.60
N ILE A 229 -4.75 4.26 -10.21
CA ILE A 229 -4.26 3.62 -8.98
C ILE A 229 -4.96 4.20 -7.75
N TYR A 230 -5.06 5.52 -7.67
CA TYR A 230 -5.78 6.22 -6.62
C TYR A 230 -7.24 5.75 -6.55
N PHE A 231 -7.93 5.72 -7.70
CA PHE A 231 -9.32 5.27 -7.81
C PHE A 231 -9.49 3.83 -7.29
N LEU A 232 -8.68 2.88 -7.79
CA LEU A 232 -8.76 1.48 -7.40
C LEU A 232 -8.38 1.27 -5.93
N CYS A 233 -7.37 1.99 -5.43
CA CYS A 233 -6.98 1.96 -4.01
C CYS A 233 -8.15 2.36 -3.11
N ILE A 234 -8.84 3.46 -3.42
CA ILE A 234 -9.95 3.93 -2.60
C ILE A 234 -11.17 3.04 -2.77
N LEU A 235 -11.47 2.58 -3.98
CA LEU A 235 -12.59 1.68 -4.24
C LEU A 235 -12.43 0.36 -3.45
N THR A 236 -11.25 -0.23 -3.48
CA THR A 236 -10.94 -1.46 -2.72
C THR A 236 -11.03 -1.21 -1.21
N MET A 237 -10.44 -0.14 -0.69
CA MET A 237 -10.58 0.20 0.73
C MET A 237 -12.04 0.46 1.13
N PHE A 238 -12.81 1.13 0.26
CA PHE A 238 -14.22 1.42 0.49
C PHE A 238 -15.06 0.14 0.62
N ALA A 239 -14.82 -0.83 -0.26
CA ALA A 239 -15.50 -2.12 -0.23
C ALA A 239 -15.33 -2.87 1.11
N PHE A 240 -14.23 -2.61 1.83
CA PHE A 240 -13.94 -3.22 3.14
C PHE A 240 -14.10 -2.27 4.34
N SER A 241 -14.55 -1.02 4.11
CA SER A 241 -14.71 0.01 5.14
C SER A 241 -15.91 -0.19 6.09
N HIS A 242 -16.69 -1.25 5.92
CA HIS A 242 -17.94 -1.50 6.65
C HIS A 242 -18.89 -0.28 6.62
N ALA A 243 -18.89 0.46 5.50
CA ALA A 243 -19.78 1.59 5.28
C ALA A 243 -21.25 1.14 5.31
N PRO A 244 -22.18 1.99 5.80
CA PRO A 244 -23.61 1.70 5.75
C PRO A 244 -24.05 1.39 4.31
N LYS A 245 -24.81 0.30 4.09
CA LYS A 245 -25.22 -0.14 2.73
C LYS A 245 -25.83 0.99 1.89
N LYS A 246 -26.67 1.83 2.49
CA LYS A 246 -27.32 2.98 1.83
C LYS A 246 -26.29 4.03 1.38
N LEU A 247 -25.26 4.29 2.19
CA LEU A 247 -24.15 5.16 1.83
C LEU A 247 -23.29 4.54 0.72
N ALA A 248 -22.98 3.25 0.84
CA ALA A 248 -22.20 2.52 -0.14
C ALA A 248 -22.82 2.59 -1.54
N MET A 249 -24.11 2.27 -1.66
CA MET A 249 -24.81 2.34 -2.95
C MET A 249 -24.85 3.77 -3.51
N LYS A 250 -25.10 4.77 -2.67
CA LYS A 250 -25.17 6.17 -3.13
C LYS A 250 -23.82 6.66 -3.66
N LEU A 251 -22.74 6.47 -2.90
CA LEU A 251 -21.40 6.87 -3.32
C LEU A 251 -20.95 6.11 -4.56
N LEU A 252 -21.20 4.81 -4.63
CA LEU A 252 -20.86 3.99 -5.80
C LEU A 252 -21.59 4.50 -7.05
N ALA A 253 -22.91 4.69 -6.98
CA ALA A 253 -23.71 5.18 -8.09
C ALA A 253 -23.24 6.57 -8.55
N THR A 254 -23.02 7.51 -7.62
CA THR A 254 -22.57 8.87 -7.98
C THR A 254 -21.17 8.88 -8.60
N ASN A 255 -20.24 8.06 -8.11
CA ASN A 255 -18.88 8.01 -8.65
C ASN A 255 -18.81 7.29 -9.99
N ILE A 256 -19.60 6.22 -10.20
CA ILE A 256 -19.71 5.56 -11.51
C ILE A 256 -20.31 6.54 -12.53
N ALA A 257 -21.39 7.23 -12.18
CA ALA A 257 -22.01 8.22 -13.07
C ALA A 257 -21.03 9.36 -13.43
N ALA A 258 -20.36 9.93 -12.44
CA ALA A 258 -19.36 10.97 -12.67
C ALA A 258 -18.17 10.48 -13.53
N GLY A 259 -17.69 9.26 -13.28
CA GLY A 259 -16.60 8.66 -14.06
C GLY A 259 -17.00 8.39 -15.51
N LEU A 260 -18.20 7.87 -15.75
CA LEU A 260 -18.74 7.70 -17.10
C LEU A 260 -18.86 9.03 -17.83
N ILE A 261 -19.39 10.06 -17.18
CA ILE A 261 -19.49 11.41 -17.77
C ILE A 261 -18.10 11.91 -18.16
N ILE A 262 -17.11 11.82 -17.26
CA ILE A 262 -15.74 12.29 -17.53
C ILE A 262 -15.11 11.52 -18.70
N VAL A 263 -15.23 10.20 -18.73
CA VAL A 263 -14.68 9.37 -19.82
C VAL A 263 -15.36 9.71 -21.15
N ILE A 264 -16.69 9.82 -21.17
CA ILE A 264 -17.45 10.19 -22.37
C ILE A 264 -17.03 11.57 -22.85
N THR A 265 -16.98 12.56 -21.95
CA THR A 265 -16.54 13.92 -22.28
C THR A 265 -15.12 13.89 -22.86
N MET A 266 -14.18 13.19 -22.23
CA MET A 266 -12.82 13.06 -22.76
C MET A 266 -12.80 12.44 -24.16
N ILE A 267 -13.53 11.35 -24.41
CA ILE A 267 -13.57 10.72 -25.73
C ILE A 267 -14.11 11.69 -26.80
N ILE A 268 -15.12 12.49 -26.47
CA ILE A 268 -15.72 13.44 -27.40
C ILE A 268 -14.80 14.64 -27.65
N THR A 269 -14.23 15.23 -26.60
CA THR A 269 -13.49 16.49 -26.69
C THR A 269 -12.01 16.33 -27.01
N SER A 270 -11.44 15.13 -26.79
CA SER A 270 -9.99 14.91 -26.85
C SER A 270 -9.52 14.28 -28.18
N ARG A 271 -10.34 14.35 -29.24
CA ARG A 271 -9.90 13.92 -30.58
C ARG A 271 -8.69 14.76 -31.01
N GLY A 272 -7.60 14.09 -31.37
CA GLY A 272 -6.33 14.73 -31.73
C GLY A 272 -5.42 15.10 -30.54
N THR A 273 -5.77 14.73 -29.31
CA THR A 273 -4.87 14.90 -28.15
C THR A 273 -3.87 13.74 -28.04
N PHE A 274 -2.76 13.99 -27.35
CA PHE A 274 -1.72 12.99 -27.05
C PHE A 274 -2.28 11.70 -26.42
N PHE A 275 -3.28 11.81 -25.55
CA PHE A 275 -3.95 10.65 -24.95
C PHE A 275 -4.64 9.78 -26.00
N PHE A 276 -5.37 10.41 -26.93
CA PHE A 276 -6.11 9.70 -27.97
C PHE A 276 -5.17 9.01 -28.96
N THR A 277 -4.06 9.65 -29.32
CA THR A 277 -3.05 9.04 -30.21
C THR A 277 -2.41 7.81 -29.56
N ARG A 278 -2.05 7.87 -28.27
CA ARG A 278 -1.55 6.71 -27.53
C ARG A 278 -2.57 5.58 -27.39
N LEU A 279 -3.86 5.92 -27.22
CA LEU A 279 -4.92 4.92 -27.18
C LEU A 279 -5.08 4.22 -28.53
N LEU A 280 -5.02 4.95 -29.64
CA LEU A 280 -5.05 4.37 -30.98
C LEU A 280 -3.83 3.50 -31.26
N ALA A 281 -2.63 3.96 -30.89
CA ALA A 281 -1.41 3.18 -31.04
C ALA A 281 -1.40 1.91 -30.19
N PHE A 282 -2.08 1.91 -29.03
CA PHE A 282 -2.32 0.68 -28.26
C PHE A 282 -3.25 -0.29 -29.01
N ILE A 283 -4.36 0.21 -29.57
CA ILE A 283 -5.38 -0.62 -30.23
C ILE A 283 -4.85 -1.19 -31.55
N ASN A 284 -4.12 -0.38 -32.33
CA ASN A 284 -3.57 -0.75 -33.61
C ASN A 284 -2.17 -0.14 -33.78
N PRO A 285 -1.11 -0.75 -33.21
CA PRO A 285 0.25 -0.23 -33.29
C PRO A 285 0.79 -0.24 -34.73
N ASP A 286 0.26 -1.10 -35.60
CA ASP A 286 0.73 -1.24 -36.97
C ASP A 286 0.35 -0.02 -37.86
N THR A 287 -0.53 0.88 -37.40
CA THR A 287 -0.86 2.13 -38.15
C THR A 287 0.27 3.13 -38.17
N ASP A 288 1.12 3.12 -37.14
CA ASP A 288 2.31 3.98 -37.06
C ASP A 288 3.47 3.24 -36.38
N PRO A 289 4.09 2.25 -37.06
CA PRO A 289 5.11 1.39 -36.48
C PRO A 289 6.40 2.12 -36.10
N TYR A 290 6.64 3.30 -36.68
CA TYR A 290 7.86 4.08 -36.46
C TYR A 290 7.64 5.30 -35.55
N GLY A 291 6.38 5.65 -35.25
CA GLY A 291 6.00 6.67 -34.29
C GLY A 291 5.37 6.08 -33.03
N ASP A 292 4.08 6.34 -32.79
CA ASP A 292 3.44 5.99 -31.51
C ASP A 292 3.28 4.47 -31.28
N GLY A 293 3.28 3.67 -32.35
CA GLY A 293 3.24 2.21 -32.29
C GLY A 293 4.58 1.53 -32.04
N TYR A 294 5.70 2.26 -32.17
CA TYR A 294 7.06 1.72 -32.14
C TYR A 294 7.38 0.92 -30.88
N MET A 295 6.99 1.42 -29.70
CA MET A 295 7.29 0.72 -28.44
C MET A 295 6.55 -0.62 -28.34
N TYR A 296 5.32 -0.71 -28.86
CA TYR A 296 4.57 -1.97 -28.88
C TYR A 296 5.21 -2.97 -29.85
N MET A 297 5.65 -2.48 -31.01
CA MET A 297 6.37 -3.27 -31.99
C MET A 297 7.64 -3.89 -31.41
N MET A 298 8.48 -3.05 -30.79
CA MET A 298 9.74 -3.49 -30.20
C MET A 298 9.52 -4.50 -29.06
N ILE A 299 8.51 -4.30 -28.19
CA ILE A 299 8.16 -5.26 -27.13
C ILE A 299 7.71 -6.59 -27.73
N ARG A 300 6.88 -6.56 -28.78
CA ARG A 300 6.40 -7.76 -29.49
C ARG A 300 7.57 -8.56 -30.06
N ASP A 301 8.50 -7.88 -30.74
CA ASP A 301 9.64 -8.52 -31.38
C ASP A 301 10.61 -9.08 -30.34
N LEU A 302 10.86 -8.34 -29.25
CA LEU A 302 11.72 -8.76 -28.14
C LEU A 302 11.18 -10.00 -27.43
N LEU A 303 9.88 -10.03 -27.10
CA LEU A 303 9.26 -11.19 -26.46
C LEU A 303 9.20 -12.42 -27.37
N SER A 304 9.04 -12.22 -28.69
CA SER A 304 9.05 -13.33 -29.67
C SER A 304 10.40 -14.05 -29.73
N GLN A 305 11.49 -13.32 -29.46
CA GLN A 305 12.85 -13.84 -29.52
C GLN A 305 13.33 -14.44 -28.19
N ALA A 306 12.64 -14.18 -27.07
CA ALA A 306 13.07 -14.55 -25.72
C ALA A 306 13.36 -16.05 -25.52
N GLY A 307 12.50 -16.94 -26.04
CA GLY A 307 12.56 -18.37 -25.75
C GLY A 307 12.35 -18.71 -24.26
N TRP A 308 12.50 -20.00 -23.90
CA TRP A 308 12.24 -20.46 -22.52
C TRP A 308 13.33 -20.06 -21.51
N PHE A 309 14.58 -19.93 -21.96
CA PHE A 309 15.76 -19.69 -21.12
C PHE A 309 16.47 -18.36 -21.40
N GLY A 310 15.89 -17.52 -22.26
CA GLY A 310 16.40 -16.18 -22.52
C GLY A 310 17.63 -16.17 -23.42
N LYS A 311 18.21 -14.98 -23.53
CA LYS A 311 19.42 -14.71 -24.34
C LYS A 311 20.67 -14.42 -23.50
N GLY A 312 20.53 -14.23 -22.19
CA GLY A 312 21.60 -13.80 -21.28
C GLY A 312 21.52 -12.30 -20.96
N LEU A 313 22.05 -11.91 -19.78
CA LEU A 313 22.00 -10.54 -19.26
C LEU A 313 23.04 -9.58 -19.87
N TYR A 314 24.05 -10.13 -20.56
CA TYR A 314 25.25 -9.41 -21.00
C TYR A 314 25.37 -9.24 -22.51
N ASN A 315 24.30 -9.54 -23.25
CA ASN A 315 24.37 -9.38 -24.70
C ASN A 315 24.29 -7.91 -25.04
N ASP A 316 25.33 -7.45 -25.71
CA ASP A 316 25.39 -6.23 -26.51
C ASP A 316 24.07 -6.06 -27.28
N ILE A 317 23.16 -5.26 -26.72
CA ILE A 317 22.06 -4.72 -27.50
C ILE A 317 22.66 -3.57 -28.34
N ASN A 318 23.61 -3.92 -29.22
CA ASN A 318 24.20 -3.05 -30.22
C ASN A 318 23.15 -2.86 -31.33
N ASN A 319 22.13 -2.05 -31.03
CA ASN A 319 21.43 -1.08 -31.90
C ASN A 319 19.94 -0.86 -31.55
N GLU A 320 19.29 -1.73 -30.77
CA GLU A 320 17.85 -1.61 -30.42
C GLU A 320 17.58 -1.89 -28.94
N SER A 321 18.22 -1.13 -28.06
CA SER A 321 18.01 -1.24 -26.62
C SER A 321 16.62 -0.74 -26.25
N LEU A 322 15.79 -1.61 -25.65
CA LEU A 322 14.47 -1.24 -25.11
C LEU A 322 14.63 -0.04 -24.16
N PRO A 323 14.14 1.16 -24.53
CA PRO A 323 14.23 2.33 -23.68
C PRO A 323 13.53 2.06 -22.35
N ALA A 324 14.09 2.57 -21.25
CA ALA A 324 13.55 2.35 -19.91
C ALA A 324 13.40 0.87 -19.51
N ALA A 325 14.23 -0.03 -20.06
CA ALA A 325 14.29 -1.46 -19.67
C ALA A 325 14.56 -1.68 -18.17
N HIS A 326 15.24 -0.77 -17.50
CA HIS A 326 15.54 -0.86 -16.07
C HIS A 326 14.42 -0.28 -15.19
N THR A 327 13.48 0.51 -15.74
CA THR A 327 12.34 1.07 -14.99
C THR A 327 11.02 0.49 -15.49
N ASP A 328 10.44 1.07 -16.54
CA ASP A 328 9.06 0.90 -16.97
C ASP A 328 8.89 -0.44 -17.70
N PHE A 329 9.96 -0.95 -18.33
CA PHE A 329 9.93 -2.19 -19.12
C PHE A 329 10.81 -3.30 -18.53
N VAL A 330 10.92 -3.32 -17.20
CA VAL A 330 11.71 -4.33 -16.48
C VAL A 330 11.22 -5.76 -16.70
N PHE A 331 9.90 -5.97 -16.75
CA PHE A 331 9.34 -7.30 -16.99
C PHE A 331 9.72 -7.88 -18.36
N PRO A 332 9.42 -7.23 -19.50
CA PRO A 332 9.79 -7.77 -20.81
C PRO A 332 11.32 -7.90 -20.97
N TYR A 333 12.10 -6.98 -20.39
CA TYR A 333 13.57 -7.09 -20.38
C TYR A 333 14.05 -8.37 -19.67
N LEU A 334 13.51 -8.67 -18.48
CA LEU A 334 13.85 -9.88 -17.73
C LEU A 334 13.40 -11.15 -18.47
N VAL A 335 12.24 -11.13 -19.12
CA VAL A 335 11.76 -12.25 -19.95
C VAL A 335 12.67 -12.48 -21.14
N TYR A 336 13.11 -11.44 -21.84
CA TYR A 336 14.06 -11.59 -22.95
C TYR A 336 15.42 -12.11 -22.50
N SER A 337 15.91 -11.59 -21.38
CA SER A 337 17.25 -11.91 -20.89
C SER A 337 17.33 -13.30 -20.23
N LEU A 338 16.31 -13.69 -19.46
CA LEU A 338 16.29 -14.90 -18.63
C LEU A 338 15.24 -15.94 -19.05
N GLY A 339 14.37 -15.59 -20.00
CA GLY A 339 13.39 -16.47 -20.60
C GLY A 339 12.00 -16.45 -19.96
N TRP A 340 11.05 -17.04 -20.67
CA TRP A 340 9.66 -17.18 -20.20
C TRP A 340 9.54 -17.97 -18.89
N ALA A 341 10.42 -18.96 -18.66
CA ALA A 341 10.43 -19.70 -17.40
C ALA A 341 10.69 -18.78 -16.20
N PHE A 342 11.65 -17.86 -16.33
CA PHE A 342 11.92 -16.85 -15.30
C PHE A 342 10.73 -15.89 -15.15
N GLY A 343 10.14 -15.42 -16.25
CA GLY A 343 8.95 -14.56 -16.22
C GLY A 343 7.77 -15.17 -15.45
N ILE A 344 7.51 -16.46 -15.64
CA ILE A 344 6.46 -17.20 -14.91
C ILE A 344 6.80 -17.27 -13.42
N VAL A 345 8.05 -17.62 -13.07
CA VAL A 345 8.51 -17.67 -11.67
C VAL A 345 8.38 -16.30 -11.01
N LEU A 346 8.74 -15.22 -11.70
CA LEU A 346 8.60 -13.86 -11.21
C LEU A 346 7.12 -13.52 -10.93
N CYS A 347 6.21 -13.82 -11.86
CA CYS A 347 4.77 -13.63 -11.66
C CYS A 347 4.27 -14.42 -10.44
N LEU A 348 4.75 -15.65 -10.22
CA LEU A 348 4.39 -16.46 -9.05
C LEU A 348 4.90 -15.84 -7.74
N ILE A 349 6.14 -15.33 -7.71
CA ILE A 349 6.70 -14.64 -6.54
C ILE A 349 5.86 -13.40 -6.19
N LEU A 350 5.53 -12.58 -7.19
CA LEU A 350 4.70 -11.38 -6.99
C LEU A 350 3.28 -11.74 -6.52
N LEU A 351 2.68 -12.80 -7.09
CA LEU A 351 1.38 -13.31 -6.67
C LEU A 351 1.40 -13.80 -5.22
N LEU A 352 2.45 -14.53 -4.81
CA LEU A 352 2.64 -14.97 -3.43
C LEU A 352 2.83 -13.79 -2.47
N PHE A 353 3.60 -12.77 -2.88
CA PHE A 353 3.80 -11.55 -2.10
C PHE A 353 2.48 -10.81 -1.88
N ILE A 354 1.74 -10.53 -2.95
CA ILE A 354 0.46 -9.82 -2.90
C ILE A 354 -0.60 -10.63 -2.14
N SER A 355 -0.72 -11.93 -2.40
CA SER A 355 -1.68 -12.80 -1.71
C SER A 355 -1.37 -12.93 -0.22
N ARG A 356 -0.10 -12.90 0.18
CA ARG A 356 0.29 -12.87 1.59
C ARG A 356 -0.14 -11.58 2.27
N ILE A 357 0.07 -10.42 1.62
CA ILE A 357 -0.43 -9.13 2.12
C ILE A 357 -1.96 -9.17 2.25
N ALA A 358 -2.67 -9.60 1.22
CA ALA A 358 -4.14 -9.69 1.25
C ALA A 358 -4.64 -10.63 2.35
N SER A 359 -4.00 -11.78 2.55
CA SER A 359 -4.30 -12.72 3.64
C SER A 359 -4.14 -12.08 5.03
N ASN A 360 -3.16 -11.18 5.19
CA ASN A 360 -2.96 -10.47 6.45
C ASN A 360 -4.12 -9.55 6.79
N ALA A 361 -4.81 -8.99 5.80
CA ALA A 361 -5.96 -8.12 6.04
C ALA A 361 -7.11 -8.85 6.74
N PHE A 362 -7.35 -10.12 6.38
CA PHE A 362 -8.37 -10.96 7.02
C PHE A 362 -8.01 -11.38 8.45
N LYS A 363 -6.72 -11.37 8.80
CA LYS A 363 -6.23 -11.68 10.16
C LYS A 363 -6.28 -10.46 11.09
N THR A 364 -6.32 -9.26 10.53
CA THR A 364 -6.38 -8.01 11.28
C THR A 364 -7.80 -7.72 11.76
N LYS A 365 -7.98 -7.51 13.08
CA LYS A 365 -9.30 -7.32 13.71
C LYS A 365 -9.70 -5.84 13.90
N ASP A 366 -8.76 -4.91 13.75
CA ASP A 366 -9.04 -3.48 13.76
C ASP A 366 -9.27 -2.94 12.35
N GLN A 367 -10.25 -2.05 12.21
CA GLN A 367 -10.69 -1.53 10.92
C GLN A 367 -9.62 -0.67 10.25
N PHE A 368 -8.93 0.19 11.01
CA PHE A 368 -7.90 1.06 10.45
C PHE A 368 -6.72 0.26 9.90
N GLY A 369 -6.17 -0.68 10.67
CA GLY A 369 -5.11 -1.58 10.23
C GLY A 369 -5.52 -2.45 9.05
N ARG A 370 -6.75 -2.98 9.06
CA ARG A 370 -7.29 -3.73 7.91
C ARG A 370 -7.33 -2.87 6.64
N LEU A 371 -7.78 -1.61 6.73
CA LEU A 371 -7.79 -0.69 5.59
C LEU A 371 -6.38 -0.35 5.10
N LEU A 372 -5.41 -0.18 5.99
CA LEU A 372 -4.00 0.01 5.61
C LEU A 372 -3.45 -1.19 4.82
N VAL A 373 -3.75 -2.41 5.28
CA VAL A 373 -3.28 -3.62 4.58
C VAL A 373 -3.96 -3.78 3.22
N ILE A 374 -5.26 -3.49 3.11
CA ILE A 374 -6.00 -3.59 1.84
C ILE A 374 -5.53 -2.52 0.85
N GLY A 375 -5.47 -1.26 1.26
CA GLY A 375 -4.99 -0.19 0.38
C GLY A 375 -3.54 -0.42 -0.04
N GLY A 376 -2.68 -0.85 0.89
CA GLY A 376 -1.30 -1.23 0.59
C GLY A 376 -1.21 -2.38 -0.41
N ALA A 377 -2.02 -3.43 -0.25
CA ALA A 377 -2.10 -4.53 -1.23
C ALA A 377 -2.47 -4.01 -2.62
N THR A 378 -3.45 -3.11 -2.72
CA THR A 378 -3.85 -2.51 -4.00
C THR A 378 -2.74 -1.67 -4.61
N LEU A 379 -2.01 -0.88 -3.81
CA LEU A 379 -0.87 -0.10 -4.26
C LEU A 379 0.31 -0.95 -4.77
N PHE A 380 0.45 -2.20 -4.31
CA PHE A 380 1.38 -3.15 -4.92
C PHE A 380 0.80 -3.83 -6.17
N THR A 381 -0.47 -4.22 -6.10
CA THR A 381 -1.12 -5.05 -7.12
C THR A 381 -1.33 -4.30 -8.42
N VAL A 382 -1.88 -3.09 -8.37
CA VAL A 382 -2.26 -2.35 -9.60
C VAL A 382 -1.01 -2.01 -10.43
N PRO A 383 0.06 -1.43 -9.87
CA PRO A 383 1.28 -1.16 -10.65
C PRO A 383 1.97 -2.43 -11.14
N ALA A 384 2.04 -3.50 -10.32
CA ALA A 384 2.67 -4.75 -10.72
C ALA A 384 1.92 -5.41 -11.89
N CYS A 385 0.60 -5.55 -11.78
CA CYS A 385 -0.22 -6.08 -12.85
C CYS A 385 -0.14 -5.21 -14.10
N TRP A 386 -0.19 -3.89 -13.96
CA TRP A 386 -0.10 -2.99 -15.11
C TRP A 386 1.25 -3.09 -15.80
N ASN A 387 2.37 -3.10 -15.06
CA ASN A 387 3.71 -3.24 -15.61
C ASN A 387 3.85 -4.54 -16.42
N ILE A 388 3.39 -5.67 -15.86
CA ILE A 388 3.40 -6.95 -16.57
C ILE A 388 2.52 -6.90 -17.82
N LEU A 389 1.27 -6.45 -17.70
CA LEU A 389 0.31 -6.43 -18.81
C LEU A 389 0.72 -5.47 -19.92
N MET A 390 1.26 -4.30 -19.59
CA MET A 390 1.77 -3.36 -20.59
C MET A 390 3.07 -3.88 -21.22
N GLY A 391 3.90 -4.57 -20.44
CA GLY A 391 5.10 -5.27 -20.92
C GLY A 391 4.79 -6.46 -21.83
N LEU A 392 3.55 -6.96 -21.82
CA LEU A 392 3.04 -7.98 -22.74
C LEU A 392 2.27 -7.38 -23.93
N GLY A 393 2.13 -6.05 -24.00
CA GLY A 393 1.30 -5.37 -25.00
C GLY A 393 -0.21 -5.55 -24.82
N ILE A 394 -0.67 -6.06 -23.68
CA ILE A 394 -2.10 -6.29 -23.38
C ILE A 394 -2.76 -5.01 -22.86
N PHE A 395 -2.00 -4.18 -22.13
CA PHE A 395 -2.44 -2.88 -21.59
C PHE A 395 -1.66 -1.73 -22.23
N PRO A 396 -2.20 -0.51 -22.26
CA PRO A 396 -1.50 0.62 -22.85
C PRO A 396 -0.25 1.00 -22.05
N ILE A 397 0.78 1.43 -22.77
CA ILE A 397 2.06 1.88 -22.24
C ILE A 397 1.87 3.26 -21.57
N ILE A 398 2.04 3.27 -20.25
CA ILE A 398 1.84 4.45 -19.40
C ILE A 398 3.01 4.74 -18.45
N GLY A 399 4.03 3.86 -18.42
CA GLY A 399 5.20 4.00 -17.56
C GLY A 399 4.94 3.66 -16.09
N ALA A 400 4.23 2.56 -15.82
CA ALA A 400 4.05 2.05 -14.47
C ALA A 400 5.27 1.21 -14.07
N SER A 401 5.95 1.56 -12.98
CA SER A 401 7.08 0.78 -12.44
C SER A 401 6.61 -0.44 -11.65
N LEU A 402 7.39 -1.52 -11.71
CA LEU A 402 7.18 -2.75 -10.95
C LEU A 402 7.72 -2.56 -9.52
N PRO A 403 6.87 -2.63 -8.47
CA PRO A 403 7.28 -2.32 -7.11
C PRO A 403 8.50 -3.13 -6.65
N PHE A 404 9.49 -2.43 -6.08
CA PHE A 404 10.78 -2.97 -5.60
C PHE A 404 11.71 -3.62 -6.63
N ILE A 405 11.26 -3.87 -7.88
CA ILE A 405 12.10 -4.50 -8.92
C ILE A 405 12.61 -3.45 -9.90
N SER A 406 11.76 -2.52 -10.34
CA SER A 406 12.18 -1.42 -11.18
C SER A 406 13.23 -0.58 -10.47
N TYR A 407 14.22 -0.11 -11.22
CA TYR A 407 15.21 0.82 -10.73
C TYR A 407 14.55 2.13 -10.29
N GLY A 408 14.87 2.57 -9.08
CA GLY A 408 14.31 3.77 -8.52
C GLY A 408 14.20 3.72 -7.00
N GLY A 409 14.33 4.89 -6.39
CA GLY A 409 14.22 5.08 -4.95
C GLY A 409 12.79 5.12 -4.44
N ASP A 410 12.00 4.06 -4.65
CA ASP A 410 10.58 4.03 -4.27
C ASP A 410 10.38 3.84 -2.75
N ILE A 411 10.84 4.81 -1.96
CA ILE A 411 10.76 4.85 -0.50
C ILE A 411 9.31 4.73 -0.01
N PHE A 412 8.33 5.17 -0.82
CA PHE A 412 6.92 5.05 -0.45
C PHE A 412 6.44 3.60 -0.40
N TYR A 413 6.89 2.70 -1.30
CA TYR A 413 6.57 1.28 -1.20
C TYR A 413 7.17 0.66 0.07
N ALA A 414 8.38 1.10 0.45
CA ALA A 414 9.02 0.70 1.69
C ALA A 414 8.20 1.13 2.92
N ALA A 415 7.66 2.35 2.92
CA ALA A 415 6.77 2.85 3.97
C ALA A 415 5.48 2.03 4.07
N ILE A 416 4.85 1.71 2.93
CA ILE A 416 3.63 0.87 2.87
C ILE A 416 3.92 -0.54 3.43
N LEU A 417 5.01 -1.17 3.01
CA LEU A 417 5.40 -2.49 3.51
C LEU A 417 5.70 -2.47 5.01
N GLY A 418 6.40 -1.44 5.50
CA GLY A 418 6.65 -1.22 6.92
C GLY A 418 5.35 -1.12 7.72
N LEU A 419 4.35 -0.38 7.22
CA LEU A 419 3.02 -0.29 7.82
C LEU A 419 2.27 -1.63 7.82
N ILE A 420 2.32 -2.39 6.72
CA ILE A 420 1.68 -3.71 6.64
C ILE A 420 2.28 -4.67 7.68
N LEU A 421 3.61 -4.71 7.78
CA LEU A 421 4.30 -5.54 8.78
C LEU A 421 3.99 -5.07 10.20
N ASN A 422 3.87 -3.76 10.42
CA ASN A 422 3.47 -3.19 11.70
C ASN A 422 2.08 -3.65 12.13
N VAL A 423 1.10 -3.54 11.23
CA VAL A 423 -0.27 -3.99 11.47
C VAL A 423 -0.28 -5.48 11.82
N TYR A 424 0.44 -6.32 11.06
CA TYR A 424 0.54 -7.74 11.36
C TYR A 424 1.16 -8.02 12.73
N ARG A 425 2.18 -7.23 13.11
CA ARG A 425 2.86 -7.35 14.40
C ARG A 425 1.97 -7.02 15.59
N ARG A 426 1.08 -6.05 15.45
CA ARG A 426 0.20 -5.55 16.51
C ARG A 426 -1.22 -6.13 16.46
N LYS A 427 -1.55 -7.02 15.52
CA LYS A 427 -2.92 -7.56 15.31
C LYS A 427 -3.55 -8.24 16.55
N ASP A 428 -2.70 -8.80 17.42
CA ASP A 428 -3.12 -9.48 18.66
C ASP A 428 -3.02 -8.57 19.89
N ILE A 429 -2.64 -7.30 19.70
CA ILE A 429 -2.42 -6.28 20.75
C ILE A 429 -3.44 -5.14 20.64
N VAL A 430 -3.89 -4.84 19.42
CA VAL A 430 -4.89 -3.81 19.15
C VAL A 430 -6.31 -4.33 19.44
N GLU A 431 -7.11 -3.49 20.10
CA GLU A 431 -8.52 -3.77 20.40
C GLU A 431 -9.31 -4.01 19.10
N PRO A 432 -10.04 -5.14 18.98
CA PRO A 432 -10.81 -5.45 17.79
C PRO A 432 -11.96 -4.46 17.62
N THR A 433 -12.06 -3.80 16.46
CA THR A 433 -13.20 -2.92 16.14
C THR A 433 -14.18 -3.56 15.16
N ILE A 434 -13.80 -4.70 14.58
CA ILE A 434 -14.63 -5.47 13.67
C ILE A 434 -15.24 -6.61 14.48
N VAL A 435 -16.53 -6.52 14.76
CA VAL A 435 -17.30 -7.61 15.39
C VAL A 435 -17.40 -8.74 14.37
N LYS A 436 -16.98 -9.96 14.74
CA LYS A 436 -17.31 -11.14 13.94
C LYS A 436 -18.83 -11.25 13.94
N LEU A 437 -19.45 -11.06 12.77
CA LEU A 437 -20.80 -11.57 12.54
C LEU A 437 -20.62 -13.09 12.51
N GLU A 438 -21.00 -13.75 13.60
CA GLU A 438 -21.19 -15.20 13.64
C GLU A 438 -22.30 -15.63 12.69
#